data_AF-A0A553DCE0-F1
#
_entry.id   AF-A0A553DCE0-F1
#
_cell.length_a   1.000
_cell.length_b   1.000
_cell.length_c   1.000
_cell.angle_alpha   90.00
_cell.angle_beta   90.00
_cell.angle_gamma   90.00
#
_symmetry.space_group_name_H-M   'P 1'
#
loop_
_entity.id
_entity.type
_entity.pdbx_description
1 polymer ?
#
loop_
_entity_poly.entity_id
_entity_poly.type
_entity_poly.pdbx_seq_one_letter_code
_entity_poly.pdbx_strand_id
1 'polypeptide(L)'
;MGKQVKIEELTKAISSVIKKLYKDRNGVILSENNEYFTEIGKNLGLERYISDHNVTCSKLFAICDFLEISLSDFFKLVEEEDEKLKFNKETKGQLVKKAYKKQ
;
A
#
# COMPACT_ATOMS: atom_id res chain seq x y z
N MET A 1 8.81 -16.06 15.35
CA MET A 1 8.28 -15.01 14.45
C MET A 1 9.02 -15.10 13.13
N GLY A 2 8.33 -15.42 12.03
CA GLY A 2 8.98 -15.47 10.71
C GLY A 2 9.44 -14.07 10.28
N LYS A 3 10.68 -13.94 9.76
CA LYS A 3 11.19 -12.68 9.22
C LYS A 3 10.25 -12.20 8.11
N GLN A 4 9.73 -10.98 8.23
CA GLN A 4 8.95 -10.34 7.15
C GLN A 4 9.89 -10.06 5.97
N VAL A 5 9.52 -10.55 4.79
CA VAL A 5 10.25 -10.26 3.55
C VAL A 5 9.89 -8.83 3.13
N LYS A 6 10.88 -7.91 3.19
CA LYS A 6 10.70 -6.53 2.73
C LYS A 6 11.03 -6.45 1.24
N ILE A 7 10.05 -6.07 0.43
CA ILE A 7 10.24 -5.70 -0.98
C ILE A 7 10.09 -4.18 -1.02
N GLU A 8 11.21 -3.46 -1.08
CA GLU A 8 11.23 -1.99 -0.97
C GLU A 8 10.45 -1.32 -2.10
N GLU A 9 10.54 -1.89 -3.30
CA GLU A 9 9.81 -1.45 -4.49
C GLU A 9 8.30 -1.47 -4.24
N LEU A 10 7.80 -2.57 -3.65
CA LEU A 10 6.39 -2.72 -3.30
C LEU A 10 5.96 -1.73 -2.21
N THR A 11 6.75 -1.60 -1.14
CA THR A 11 6.43 -0.67 -0.05
C THR A 11 6.37 0.78 -0.55
N LYS A 12 7.32 1.19 -1.40
CA LYS A 12 7.36 2.54 -1.98
C LYS A 12 6.20 2.79 -2.93
N ALA A 13 5.88 1.84 -3.81
CA ALA A 13 4.77 1.96 -4.74
C ALA A 13 3.44 2.10 -4.00
N ILE A 14 3.19 1.25 -2.99
CA ILE A 14 2.00 1.34 -2.13
C ILE A 14 1.90 2.71 -1.46
N SER A 15 2.97 3.19 -0.83
CA SER A 15 2.96 4.51 -0.18
C SER A 15 2.75 5.66 -1.17
N SER A 16 3.28 5.57 -2.38
CA SER A 16 3.06 6.57 -3.44
C SER A 16 1.59 6.60 -3.89
N VAL A 17 1.01 5.43 -4.18
CA VAL A 17 -0.40 5.31 -4.59
C VAL A 17 -1.33 5.85 -3.52
N ILE A 18 -1.11 5.50 -2.24
CA ILE A 18 -1.87 6.05 -1.12
C ILE A 18 -1.77 7.58 -1.13
N LYS A 19 -0.55 8.16 -1.20
CA LYS A 19 -0.40 9.63 -1.23
C LYS A 19 -1.15 10.28 -2.38
N LYS A 20 -1.13 9.69 -3.58
CA LYS A 20 -1.86 10.21 -4.75
C LYS A 20 -3.36 10.19 -4.53
N LEU A 21 -3.91 9.05 -4.11
CA LEU A 21 -5.35 8.88 -3.86
C LEU A 21 -5.88 9.85 -2.79
N TYR A 22 -5.09 10.15 -1.76
CA TYR A 22 -5.43 11.15 -0.75
C TYR A 22 -5.22 12.60 -1.22
N LYS A 23 -4.29 12.86 -2.13
CA LYS A 23 -4.09 14.21 -2.68
C LYS A 23 -5.21 14.60 -3.64
N ASP A 24 -5.68 13.66 -4.44
CA ASP A 24 -6.72 13.89 -5.46
C ASP A 24 -8.10 14.20 -4.84
N ARG A 25 -8.33 13.79 -3.59
CA ARG A 25 -9.57 14.03 -2.85
C ARG A 25 -9.57 15.34 -2.01
N ASN A 26 -8.64 16.27 -2.26
CA ASN A 26 -8.67 17.67 -1.79
C ASN A 26 -8.86 17.88 -0.26
N GLY A 27 -7.89 17.48 0.57
CA GLY A 27 -7.66 18.06 1.92
C GLY A 27 -8.69 17.83 3.04
N VAL A 28 -9.96 17.55 2.72
CA VAL A 28 -11.07 17.27 3.67
C VAL A 28 -10.94 15.90 4.34
N ILE A 29 -9.99 15.09 3.88
CA ILE A 29 -9.90 13.67 4.15
C ILE A 29 -9.28 13.36 5.52
N LEU A 30 -8.49 14.26 6.12
CA LEU A 30 -7.77 13.94 7.36
C LEU A 30 -8.73 13.72 8.54
N SER A 31 -9.77 14.54 8.66
CA SER A 31 -10.82 14.38 9.68
C SER A 31 -11.66 13.14 9.42
N GLU A 32 -12.14 12.95 8.19
CA GLU A 32 -12.97 11.79 7.80
C GLU A 32 -12.20 10.47 7.92
N ASN A 33 -10.92 10.47 7.59
CA ASN A 33 -10.03 9.33 7.79
C ASN A 33 -9.90 9.03 9.28
N ASN A 34 -9.55 10.02 10.10
CA ASN A 34 -9.42 9.79 11.53
C ASN A 34 -10.72 9.30 12.16
N GLU A 35 -11.89 9.80 11.73
CA GLU A 35 -13.20 9.34 12.17
C GLU A 35 -13.46 7.88 11.75
N TYR A 36 -13.34 7.56 10.46
CA TYR A 36 -13.54 6.20 9.93
C TYR A 36 -12.60 5.18 10.60
N PHE A 37 -11.33 5.54 10.78
CA PHE A 37 -10.33 4.66 11.40
C PHE A 37 -10.54 4.51 12.92
N THR A 38 -11.06 5.54 13.58
CA THR A 38 -11.53 5.45 14.97
C THR A 38 -12.74 4.52 15.08
N GLU A 39 -13.70 4.62 14.15
CA GLU A 39 -14.93 3.81 14.13
C GLU A 39 -14.64 2.31 13.96
N ILE A 40 -13.73 1.95 13.05
CA ILE A 40 -13.33 0.55 12.85
C ILE A 40 -12.30 0.06 13.89
N GLY A 41 -12.01 0.86 14.93
CA GLY A 41 -11.10 0.52 16.02
C GLY A 41 -9.63 0.35 15.60
N LYS A 42 -9.23 0.95 14.48
CA LYS A 42 -7.86 0.88 13.96
C LYS A 42 -7.20 2.24 14.06
N ASN A 43 -6.28 2.43 15.00
CA ASN A 43 -5.44 3.65 15.06
C ASN A 43 -4.57 3.77 13.79
N LEU A 44 -5.05 4.53 12.81
CA LEU A 44 -4.44 4.69 11.49
C LEU A 44 -4.24 6.19 11.21
N GLY A 45 -3.22 6.78 11.83
CA GLY A 45 -2.79 8.13 11.44
C GLY A 45 -2.19 8.11 10.04
N LEU A 46 -2.78 8.87 9.11
CA LEU A 46 -2.26 9.12 7.75
C LEU A 46 -0.77 9.46 7.73
N GLU A 47 -0.30 10.16 8.76
CA GLU A 47 1.11 10.53 8.94
C GLU A 47 2.07 9.34 8.87
N ARG A 48 1.66 8.13 9.29
CA ARG A 48 2.52 6.94 9.26
C ARG A 48 2.71 6.37 7.86
N TYR A 49 1.79 6.60 6.92
CA TYR A 49 1.86 6.07 5.55
C TYR A 49 2.58 7.02 4.59
N ILE A 50 2.96 8.20 5.08
CA ILE A 50 3.86 9.10 4.39
C ILE A 50 5.32 8.60 4.47
N SER A 51 5.59 7.66 5.39
CA SER A 51 6.89 7.05 5.69
C SER A 51 7.03 5.64 5.09
N ASP A 52 8.27 5.15 4.97
CA ASP A 52 8.72 3.90 4.34
C ASP A 52 8.43 2.63 5.18
N HIS A 53 7.25 2.61 5.82
CA HIS A 53 6.82 1.57 6.75
C HIS A 53 6.06 0.44 6.05
N ASN A 54 6.22 -0.78 6.59
CA ASN A 54 5.44 -1.93 6.13
C ASN A 54 3.94 -1.74 6.44
N VAL A 55 3.10 -2.00 5.45
CA VAL A 55 1.64 -1.98 5.58
C VAL A 55 1.14 -3.41 5.72
N THR A 56 0.32 -3.69 6.74
CA THR A 56 -0.32 -5.01 6.87
C THR A 56 -1.51 -5.09 5.91
N CYS A 57 -1.85 -6.30 5.44
CA CYS A 57 -3.02 -6.49 4.58
C CYS A 57 -4.31 -5.94 5.23
N SER A 58 -4.50 -6.16 6.54
CA SER A 58 -5.66 -5.64 7.28
C SER A 58 -5.78 -4.11 7.29
N LYS A 59 -4.66 -3.39 7.19
CA LYS A 59 -4.63 -1.93 7.07
C LYS A 59 -4.89 -1.52 5.63
N LEU A 60 -4.30 -2.21 4.67
CA LEU A 60 -4.53 -1.97 3.24
C LEU A 60 -6.01 -2.13 2.88
N PHE A 61 -6.67 -3.18 3.39
CA PHE A 61 -8.11 -3.39 3.21
C PHE A 61 -8.93 -2.22 3.73
N ALA A 62 -8.64 -1.71 4.92
CA ALA A 62 -9.36 -0.57 5.48
C ALA A 62 -9.10 0.72 4.70
N ILE A 63 -7.91 0.90 4.14
CA ILE A 63 -7.62 2.03 3.24
C ILE A 63 -8.42 1.91 1.95
N CYS A 64 -8.49 0.71 1.35
CA CYS A 64 -9.26 0.47 0.14
C CYS A 64 -10.76 0.69 0.40
N ASP A 65 -11.28 0.22 1.53
CA ASP A 65 -12.67 0.41 1.94
C ASP A 65 -13.00 1.90 2.14
N PHE A 66 -12.15 2.64 2.87
CA PHE A 66 -12.29 4.10 3.04
C PHE A 66 -12.25 4.87 1.71
N LEU A 67 -11.37 4.46 0.80
CA LEU A 67 -11.26 5.07 -0.53
C LEU A 67 -12.31 4.54 -1.50
N GLU A 68 -13.17 3.62 -1.07
CA GLU A 68 -14.19 2.96 -1.89
C GLU A 68 -13.62 2.37 -3.18
N ILE A 69 -12.40 1.81 -3.12
CA ILE A 69 -11.77 1.14 -4.25
C ILE A 69 -11.58 -0.34 -3.96
N SER A 70 -11.72 -1.17 -4.99
CA SER A 70 -11.43 -2.59 -4.83
C SER A 70 -9.94 -2.82 -4.61
N LEU A 71 -9.58 -3.84 -3.82
CA LEU A 71 -8.18 -4.21 -3.62
C LEU A 71 -7.48 -4.53 -4.95
N SER A 72 -8.20 -5.13 -5.90
CA SER A 72 -7.67 -5.43 -7.23
C SER A 72 -7.33 -4.16 -8.01
N ASP A 73 -8.19 -3.13 -7.95
CA ASP A 73 -7.92 -1.86 -8.63
C ASP A 73 -6.81 -1.08 -7.94
N PHE A 74 -6.74 -1.14 -6.60
CA PHE A 74 -5.59 -0.62 -5.86
C PHE A 74 -4.28 -1.22 -6.39
N PHE A 75 -4.20 -2.55 -6.52
CA PHE A 75 -2.97 -3.20 -7.02
C PHE A 75 -2.65 -2.87 -8.48
N LYS A 76 -3.64 -2.63 -9.34
CA LYS A 76 -3.38 -2.12 -10.69
C LYS A 76 -2.68 -0.76 -10.65
N LEU A 77 -3.11 0.15 -9.78
CA LEU A 77 -2.46 1.44 -9.59
C LEU A 77 -1.02 1.28 -9.04
N VAL A 78 -0.79 0.32 -8.16
CA VAL A 78 0.56 -0.01 -7.66
C VAL A 78 1.46 -0.53 -8.77
N GLU A 79 0.93 -1.38 -9.65
CA GLU A 79 1.64 -1.89 -10.83
C GLU A 79 1.91 -0.81 -11.88
N GLU A 80 1.03 0.18 -12.01
CA GLU A 80 1.25 1.36 -12.86
C GLU A 80 2.32 2.29 -12.29
N GLU A 81 2.42 2.39 -10.95
CA GLU A 81 3.44 3.19 -10.28
C GLU A 81 4.85 2.59 -10.41
N ASP A 82 4.96 1.26 -10.34
CA ASP A 82 6.21 0.53 -10.60
C ASP A 82 5.94 -0.72 -11.45
N GLU A 83 6.13 -0.60 -12.76
CA GLU A 83 5.91 -1.67 -13.74
C GLU A 83 6.71 -2.95 -13.45
N LYS A 84 7.80 -2.86 -12.66
CA LYS A 84 8.58 -4.05 -12.27
C LYS A 84 7.83 -4.96 -11.32
N LEU A 85 6.80 -4.45 -10.64
CA LEU A 85 5.91 -5.21 -9.79
C LEU A 85 4.89 -6.01 -10.61
N LYS A 86 4.56 -5.54 -11.81
CA LYS A 86 3.68 -6.25 -12.73
C LYS A 86 4.32 -7.55 -13.17
N PHE A 87 3.53 -8.62 -13.22
CA PHE A 87 4.04 -9.90 -13.67
C PHE A 87 4.47 -9.82 -15.15
N ASN A 88 5.76 -10.06 -15.39
CA ASN A 88 6.32 -10.26 -16.73
C ASN A 88 6.92 -11.68 -16.82
N LYS A 89 6.56 -12.42 -17.89
CA LYS A 89 7.04 -13.79 -18.16
C LYS A 89 8.56 -13.89 -18.29
N GLU A 90 9.22 -12.83 -18.75
CA GLU A 90 10.68 -12.77 -18.91
C GLU A 90 11.39 -12.61 -17.57
N THR A 91 10.85 -11.78 -16.69
CA THR A 91 11.43 -11.51 -15.36
C THR A 91 10.92 -12.45 -14.28
N LYS A 92 9.85 -13.24 -14.52
CA LYS A 92 9.28 -14.28 -13.63
C LYS A 92 9.20 -13.89 -12.15
N GLY A 93 8.82 -12.65 -11.85
CA GLY A 93 8.77 -12.16 -10.46
C GLY A 93 10.14 -12.11 -9.79
N GLN A 94 11.18 -11.67 -10.52
CA GLN A 94 12.56 -11.56 -10.05
C GLN A 94 12.69 -10.83 -8.71
N LEU A 95 11.87 -9.80 -8.48
CA LEU A 95 11.85 -9.05 -7.22
C LEU A 95 11.45 -9.93 -6.03
N VAL A 96 10.40 -10.74 -6.18
CA VAL A 96 9.95 -11.70 -5.16
C VAL A 96 11.07 -12.71 -4.89
N LYS A 97 11.62 -13.32 -5.94
CA LYS A 97 12.71 -14.31 -5.81
C LYS A 97 13.96 -13.71 -5.15
N LYS A 98 14.33 -12.48 -5.48
CA LYS A 98 15.46 -11.75 -4.87
C LYS A 98 15.22 -11.50 -3.38
N ALA A 99 14.00 -11.16 -3.00
CA ALA A 99 13.65 -10.91 -1.61
C ALA A 99 13.69 -12.18 -0.74
N TYR A 100 13.32 -13.34 -1.29
CA TYR A 100 13.49 -14.64 -0.61
C TYR A 100 14.95 -15.12 -0.56
N LYS A 101 15.80 -14.73 -1.52
CA LYS A 101 17.23 -15.12 -1.56
C LYS A 101 18.14 -14.27 -0.66
N LYS A 102 17.72 -13.07 -0.26
CA LYS A 102 18.47 -12.21 0.68
C LYS A 102 18.29 -12.60 2.16
N GLN A 103 17.73 -13.78 2.44
CA GLN A 103 17.51 -14.29 3.80
C GLN A 103 18.77 -14.87 4.44
#